data_AF-A0A478EBA6-F1
#
_entry.id   AF-A0A478EBA6-F1
#
_cell.length_a   1.000
_cell.length_b   1.000
_cell.length_c   1.000
_cell.angle_alpha   90.00
_cell.angle_beta   90.00
_cell.angle_gamma   90.00
#
_symmetry.space_group_name_H-M   'P 1'
#
loop_
_entity.id
_entity.type
_entity.pdbx_description
1 polymer ?
#
loop_
_entity_poly.entity_id
_entity_poly.type
_entity_poly.pdbx_seq_one_letter_code
_entity_poly.pdbx_strand_id
1 'polypeptide(L)'
;MDPFSITVGALGITGFALSSIDHLRDLIGSLTDAKEVVQDIASTLEAIQRPLTSLEQLTILDHVTYAEAKSDLENTGVAEAVNRCGQTCADFTRTLQQWTKHSNNSKLSLRDRISVGVWNREKIRTFRTQVQSCQAIVQFAIESTQLRLVQLRSEYTMKTDRKELKIRLQTLEKAIQEHTILVQKQHKEALERRERLQQEPEDEDDDGAQRTLAIKEVEEQTRLLESDQTASGVVSSQLRTTIQGQHSGNTYSATFTGEMGKHNVVITQLPKGEYGIAAAASVARDLVRTFPNIRIGLMVGIGAGAPSKKHDIRLGDVVVSAPHNGKGGLIQYDWGKTIQDQEFQTTGFLDQPPSLLRAAMGDIEAEYELDGHQLEENINTVLEKRPRLRKKYKRPDFCSDRLVVVVVVVDLIYPL
;
A
#
# COMPACT_ATOMS: atom_id res chain seq x y z
N MET A 1 -8.04 -21.83 -12.20
CA MET A 1 -8.75 -20.82 -11.41
C MET A 1 -8.18 -19.49 -11.86
N ASP A 2 -8.96 -18.75 -12.65
CA ASP A 2 -8.52 -17.50 -13.28
C ASP A 2 -8.08 -16.46 -12.22
N PRO A 3 -6.95 -15.76 -12.42
CA PRO A 3 -6.50 -14.73 -11.50
C PRO A 3 -7.37 -13.48 -11.67
N PHE A 4 -8.32 -13.34 -10.75
CA PHE A 4 -9.01 -12.11 -10.32
C PHE A 4 -8.96 -10.92 -11.29
N SER A 5 -9.80 -11.03 -12.31
CA SER A 5 -10.30 -9.87 -13.06
C SER A 5 -11.01 -8.93 -12.09
N ILE A 6 -10.57 -7.67 -12.05
CA ILE A 6 -11.28 -6.59 -11.37
C ILE A 6 -12.73 -6.68 -11.84
N THR A 7 -13.63 -6.96 -10.90
CA THR A 7 -15.08 -7.15 -11.05
C THR A 7 -15.65 -6.68 -12.39
N VAL A 8 -16.41 -7.53 -13.08
CA VAL A 8 -17.15 -7.32 -14.35
C VAL A 8 -17.67 -5.89 -14.58
N GLY A 9 -18.02 -5.13 -13.53
CA GLY A 9 -18.38 -3.72 -13.61
C GLY A 9 -17.24 -2.75 -14.01
N ALA A 10 -16.02 -2.89 -13.49
CA ALA A 10 -14.90 -2.00 -13.83
C ALA A 10 -14.40 -2.25 -15.26
N LEU A 11 -14.31 -3.52 -15.67
CA LEU A 11 -14.04 -3.88 -17.07
C LEU A 11 -15.15 -3.38 -18.01
N GLY A 12 -16.42 -3.50 -17.59
CA GLY A 12 -17.55 -3.00 -18.39
C GLY A 12 -17.48 -1.48 -18.61
N ILE A 13 -17.14 -0.72 -17.57
CA ILE A 13 -17.00 0.74 -17.63
C ILE A 13 -15.81 1.15 -18.51
N THR A 14 -14.64 0.54 -18.31
CA THR A 14 -13.44 0.84 -19.11
C THR A 14 -13.63 0.45 -20.57
N GLY A 15 -14.21 -0.72 -20.85
CA GLY A 15 -14.52 -1.16 -22.20
C GLY A 15 -15.53 -0.24 -22.91
N PHE A 16 -16.58 0.21 -22.22
CA PHE A 16 -17.52 1.20 -22.75
C PHE A 16 -16.83 2.54 -23.07
N ALA A 17 -15.96 3.01 -22.17
CA ALA A 17 -15.23 4.26 -22.38
C ALA A 17 -14.28 4.16 -23.58
N LEU A 18 -13.50 3.07 -23.69
CA LEU A 18 -12.62 2.81 -24.83
C LEU A 18 -13.40 2.75 -26.14
N SER A 19 -14.52 2.03 -26.19
CA SER A 19 -15.37 1.95 -27.39
C SER A 19 -15.95 3.31 -27.79
N SER A 20 -16.37 4.12 -26.82
CA SER A 20 -16.89 5.47 -27.06
C SER A 20 -15.80 6.42 -27.58
N ILE A 21 -14.59 6.31 -27.06
CA ILE A 21 -13.41 7.07 -27.51
C ILE A 21 -13.02 6.68 -28.94
N ASP A 22 -12.95 5.38 -29.24
CA ASP A 22 -12.62 4.89 -30.58
C ASP A 22 -13.65 5.37 -31.62
N HIS A 23 -14.94 5.28 -31.30
CA HIS A 23 -16.00 5.76 -32.19
C HIS A 23 -15.90 7.27 -32.48
N LEU A 24 -15.62 8.07 -31.44
CA LEU A 24 -15.42 9.51 -31.59
C LEU A 24 -14.16 9.82 -32.42
N ARG A 25 -13.06 9.09 -32.22
CA ARG A 25 -11.83 9.25 -32.98
C ARG A 25 -12.04 8.93 -34.46
N ASP A 26 -12.75 7.85 -34.76
CA ASP A 26 -13.06 7.46 -36.15
C ASP A 26 -13.90 8.53 -36.85
N LEU A 27 -14.90 9.07 -36.14
CA LEU A 27 -15.70 10.19 -36.63
C LEU A 27 -14.83 11.42 -36.89
N ILE A 28 -13.96 11.81 -35.96
CA ILE A 28 -13.04 12.95 -36.14
C ILE A 28 -12.07 12.69 -37.30
N GLY A 29 -11.55 11.48 -37.44
CA GLY A 29 -10.66 11.08 -38.53
C GLY A 29 -11.29 11.19 -39.91
N SER A 30 -12.62 11.03 -40.01
CA SER A 30 -13.38 11.22 -41.25
C SER A 30 -13.56 12.71 -41.65
N LEU A 31 -13.29 13.66 -40.74
CA LEU A 31 -13.47 15.10 -40.94
C LEU A 31 -12.18 15.80 -41.40
N THR A 32 -11.64 15.41 -42.56
CA THR A 32 -10.33 15.84 -43.08
C THR A 32 -10.13 17.37 -43.18
N ASP A 33 -11.20 18.15 -43.36
CA ASP A 33 -11.17 19.61 -43.57
C ASP A 33 -11.25 20.47 -42.28
N ALA A 34 -11.53 19.88 -41.10
CA ALA A 34 -11.55 20.59 -39.81
C ALA A 34 -10.31 20.34 -38.94
N LYS A 35 -9.22 19.87 -39.54
CA LYS A 35 -8.03 19.42 -38.81
C LYS A 35 -7.60 20.41 -37.72
N GLU A 36 -7.52 21.71 -37.98
CA GLU A 36 -7.14 22.71 -36.96
C GLU A 36 -8.09 22.80 -35.75
N VAL A 37 -9.38 22.52 -35.90
CA VAL A 37 -10.40 22.65 -34.83
C VAL A 37 -10.54 21.36 -34.02
N VAL A 38 -10.35 20.19 -34.65
CA VAL A 38 -10.53 18.88 -34.01
C VAL A 38 -9.22 18.14 -33.71
N GLN A 39 -8.06 18.58 -34.21
CA GLN A 39 -6.74 17.95 -33.94
C GLN A 39 -6.42 17.92 -32.45
N ASP A 40 -6.79 18.97 -31.74
CA ASP A 40 -6.56 19.12 -30.31
C ASP A 40 -7.48 18.21 -29.47
N ILE A 41 -8.68 17.91 -29.99
CA ILE A 41 -9.56 16.89 -29.42
C ILE A 41 -8.98 15.49 -29.67
N ALA A 42 -8.51 15.22 -30.89
CA ALA A 42 -7.91 13.93 -31.25
C ALA A 42 -6.67 13.62 -30.40
N SER A 43 -5.78 14.58 -30.18
CA SER A 43 -4.60 14.40 -29.32
C SER A 43 -4.99 14.15 -27.85
N THR A 44 -6.04 14.79 -27.37
CA THR A 44 -6.57 14.58 -26.01
C THR A 44 -7.16 13.16 -25.86
N LEU A 45 -7.85 12.65 -26.89
CA LEU A 45 -8.39 11.29 -26.95
C LEU A 45 -7.29 10.21 -27.02
N GLU A 46 -6.21 10.46 -27.75
CA GLU A 46 -5.06 9.55 -27.79
C GLU A 46 -4.36 9.45 -26.42
N ALA A 47 -4.28 10.57 -25.70
CA ALA A 47 -3.60 10.64 -24.41
C ALA A 47 -4.29 9.82 -23.31
N ILE A 48 -5.63 9.71 -23.34
CA ILE A 48 -6.41 8.94 -22.36
C ILE A 48 -6.48 7.44 -22.67
N GLN A 49 -6.27 7.04 -23.93
CA GLN A 49 -6.37 5.64 -24.33
C GLN A 49 -5.34 4.76 -23.60
N ARG A 50 -4.09 5.22 -23.47
CA ARG A 50 -3.02 4.47 -22.77
C ARG A 50 -3.32 4.22 -21.29
N PRO A 51 -3.69 5.23 -20.48
CA PRO A 51 -4.10 5.02 -19.10
C PRO A 51 -5.27 4.03 -18.97
N LEU A 52 -6.29 4.13 -19.82
CA LEU A 52 -7.45 3.23 -19.77
C LEU A 52 -7.09 1.78 -20.12
N THR A 53 -6.27 1.55 -21.15
CA THR A 53 -5.77 0.20 -21.46
C THR A 53 -4.91 -0.35 -20.33
N SER A 54 -4.10 0.50 -19.68
CA SER A 54 -3.31 0.09 -18.52
C SER A 54 -4.19 -0.27 -17.32
N LEU A 55 -5.32 0.43 -17.15
CA LEU A 55 -6.32 0.13 -16.13
C LEU A 55 -6.99 -1.23 -16.38
N GLU A 56 -7.32 -1.53 -17.64
CA GLU A 56 -7.91 -2.80 -18.05
C GLU A 56 -6.94 -3.98 -17.86
N GLN A 57 -5.65 -3.76 -18.11
CA GLN A 57 -4.60 -4.77 -18.05
C GLN A 57 -3.93 -4.88 -16.67
N LEU A 58 -4.42 -4.18 -15.64
CA LEU A 58 -3.88 -4.26 -14.28
C LEU A 58 -4.14 -5.65 -13.67
N THR A 59 -3.23 -6.59 -13.94
CA THR A 59 -3.22 -7.92 -13.30
C THR A 59 -2.56 -7.86 -11.93
N ILE A 60 -3.33 -8.21 -10.89
CA ILE A 60 -2.83 -8.32 -9.51
C ILE A 60 -2.78 -9.80 -9.13
N LEU A 61 -1.57 -10.29 -8.84
CA LEU A 61 -1.24 -11.71 -8.74
C LEU A 61 -1.52 -12.35 -7.35
N ASP A 62 -1.77 -11.54 -6.32
CA ASP A 62 -1.98 -12.00 -4.93
C ASP A 62 -3.30 -11.44 -4.36
N HIS A 63 -4.02 -12.26 -3.59
CA HIS A 63 -5.34 -11.93 -3.01
C HIS A 63 -5.29 -10.77 -2.01
N VAL A 64 -4.19 -10.61 -1.26
CA VAL A 64 -3.99 -9.52 -0.29
C VAL A 64 -3.70 -8.21 -1.01
N THR A 65 -2.74 -8.20 -1.94
CA THR A 65 -2.50 -7.01 -2.78
C THR A 65 -3.69 -6.64 -3.66
N TYR A 66 -4.52 -7.61 -4.06
CA TYR A 66 -5.74 -7.36 -4.83
C TYR A 66 -6.79 -6.60 -4.02
N ALA A 67 -7.05 -7.02 -2.78
CA ALA A 67 -8.03 -6.34 -1.93
C ALA A 67 -7.62 -4.89 -1.63
N GLU A 68 -6.33 -4.63 -1.39
CA GLU A 68 -5.83 -3.28 -1.15
C GLU A 68 -5.86 -2.40 -2.40
N ALA A 69 -5.37 -2.90 -3.55
CA ALA A 69 -5.39 -2.15 -4.80
C ALA A 69 -6.83 -1.87 -5.28
N LYS A 70 -7.75 -2.81 -5.06
CA LYS A 70 -9.17 -2.59 -5.34
C LYS A 70 -9.74 -1.48 -4.47
N SER A 71 -9.51 -1.53 -3.16
CA SER A 71 -9.95 -0.49 -2.22
C SER A 71 -9.38 0.88 -2.59
N ASP A 72 -8.10 0.94 -2.98
CA ASP A 72 -7.46 2.19 -3.37
C ASP A 72 -8.10 2.78 -4.62
N LEU A 73 -8.28 1.98 -5.67
CA LEU A 73 -8.92 2.40 -6.91
C LEU A 73 -10.39 2.81 -6.70
N GLU A 74 -11.15 2.09 -5.88
CA GLU A 74 -12.54 2.45 -5.55
C GLU A 74 -12.61 3.81 -4.85
N ASN A 75 -11.67 4.09 -3.93
CA ASN A 75 -11.64 5.35 -3.19
C ASN A 75 -11.15 6.54 -4.03
N THR A 76 -10.35 6.31 -5.08
CA THR A 76 -9.80 7.40 -5.93
C THR A 76 -10.83 8.10 -6.81
N GLY A 77 -12.03 7.54 -6.99
CA GLY A 77 -13.04 8.06 -7.92
C GLY A 77 -12.77 7.71 -9.39
N VAL A 78 -11.79 6.85 -9.68
CA VAL A 78 -11.47 6.40 -11.05
C VAL A 78 -12.68 5.83 -11.78
N ALA A 79 -13.48 4.99 -11.12
CA ALA A 79 -14.65 4.38 -11.77
C ALA A 79 -15.66 5.44 -12.25
N GLU A 80 -15.89 6.49 -11.46
CA GLU A 80 -16.75 7.60 -11.86
C GLU A 80 -16.14 8.39 -13.01
N ALA A 81 -14.84 8.70 -12.93
CA ALA A 81 -14.13 9.43 -13.97
C ALA A 81 -14.19 8.71 -15.33
N VAL A 82 -13.90 7.39 -15.35
CA VAL A 82 -13.94 6.58 -16.58
C VAL A 82 -15.36 6.48 -17.15
N ASN A 83 -16.36 6.23 -16.30
CA ASN A 83 -17.75 6.15 -16.74
C ASN A 83 -18.21 7.49 -17.35
N ARG A 84 -17.91 8.60 -16.68
CA ARG A 84 -18.23 9.95 -17.15
C ARG A 84 -17.52 10.26 -18.47
N CYS A 85 -16.24 9.90 -18.60
CA CYS A 85 -15.50 10.07 -19.85
C CYS A 85 -16.13 9.30 -21.01
N GLY A 86 -16.57 8.06 -20.79
CA GLY A 86 -17.29 7.28 -21.80
C GLY A 86 -18.60 7.94 -22.22
N GLN A 87 -19.41 8.39 -21.26
CA GLN A 87 -20.67 9.08 -21.52
C GLN A 87 -20.44 10.38 -22.31
N THR A 88 -19.49 11.19 -21.87
CA THR A 88 -19.05 12.41 -22.55
C THR A 88 -18.64 12.16 -23.99
N CYS A 89 -17.84 11.12 -24.26
CA CYS A 89 -17.42 10.78 -25.62
C CYS A 89 -18.62 10.36 -26.48
N ALA A 90 -19.55 9.57 -25.94
CA ALA A 90 -20.77 9.18 -26.64
C ALA A 90 -21.69 10.38 -26.94
N ASP A 91 -21.90 11.26 -25.97
CA ASP A 91 -22.74 12.45 -26.10
C ASP A 91 -22.14 13.48 -27.06
N PHE A 92 -20.82 13.66 -27.00
CA PHE A 92 -20.09 14.52 -27.92
C PHE A 92 -20.08 13.95 -29.34
N THR A 93 -20.00 12.63 -29.51
CA THR A 93 -20.17 11.99 -30.83
C THR A 93 -21.52 12.34 -31.45
N ARG A 94 -22.63 12.17 -30.70
CA ARG A 94 -23.97 12.52 -31.21
C ARG A 94 -24.08 14.00 -31.53
N THR A 95 -23.51 14.85 -30.68
CA THR A 95 -23.47 16.29 -30.88
C THR A 95 -22.69 16.65 -32.14
N LEU A 96 -21.51 16.04 -32.34
CA LEU A 96 -20.65 16.29 -33.48
C LEU A 96 -21.33 15.83 -34.78
N GLN A 97 -21.98 14.67 -34.79
CA GLN A 97 -22.79 14.18 -35.91
C GLN A 97 -23.94 15.14 -36.27
N GLN A 98 -24.57 15.77 -35.28
CA GLN A 98 -25.59 16.79 -35.52
C GLN A 98 -25.00 18.06 -36.13
N TRP A 99 -23.84 18.50 -35.64
CA TRP A 99 -23.12 19.68 -36.18
C TRP A 99 -22.58 19.44 -37.59
N THR A 100 -22.30 18.20 -37.97
CA THR A 100 -21.78 17.82 -39.28
C THR A 100 -22.82 17.19 -40.21
N LYS A 101 -24.11 17.29 -39.86
CA LYS A 101 -25.22 16.63 -40.58
C LYS A 101 -25.32 17.02 -42.07
N HIS A 102 -24.79 18.18 -42.46
CA HIS A 102 -24.87 18.71 -43.83
C HIS A 102 -23.53 18.61 -44.56
N SER A 103 -22.57 17.90 -43.98
CA SER A 103 -21.23 17.70 -44.52
C SER A 103 -21.11 16.34 -45.19
N ASN A 104 -20.37 16.30 -46.29
CA ASN A 104 -20.07 15.05 -46.98
C ASN A 104 -18.75 14.48 -46.42
N ASN A 105 -18.52 13.17 -46.57
CA ASN A 105 -17.36 12.41 -46.04
C ASN A 105 -15.95 12.98 -46.40
N SER A 106 -15.86 14.05 -47.19
CA SER A 106 -14.60 14.68 -47.59
C SER A 106 -14.56 16.21 -47.45
N LYS A 107 -15.69 16.88 -47.18
CA LYS A 107 -15.76 18.35 -47.11
C LYS A 107 -16.83 18.82 -46.13
N LEU A 108 -16.42 19.67 -45.18
CA LEU A 108 -17.33 20.34 -44.25
C LEU A 108 -18.05 21.49 -44.95
N SER A 109 -19.37 21.54 -44.79
CA SER A 109 -20.17 22.71 -45.20
C SER A 109 -19.71 23.96 -44.46
N LEU A 110 -19.75 25.15 -45.09
CA LEU A 110 -19.44 26.42 -44.43
C LEU A 110 -20.27 26.64 -43.16
N ARG A 111 -21.51 26.15 -43.16
CA ARG A 111 -22.43 26.22 -42.01
C ARG A 111 -21.97 25.33 -40.85
N ASP A 112 -21.53 24.12 -41.17
CA ASP A 112 -21.03 23.15 -40.20
C ASP A 112 -19.66 23.62 -39.65
N ARG A 113 -18.85 24.26 -40.49
CA ARG A 113 -17.57 24.87 -40.11
C ARG A 113 -17.73 26.01 -39.08
N ILE A 114 -18.76 26.84 -39.23
CA ILE A 114 -19.11 27.89 -38.28
C ILE A 114 -19.69 27.31 -36.97
N SER A 115 -20.53 26.28 -37.07
CA SER A 115 -21.10 25.59 -35.92
C SER A 115 -20.02 24.96 -35.01
N VAL A 116 -19.04 24.28 -35.61
CA VAL A 116 -17.95 23.62 -34.86
C VAL A 116 -16.87 24.64 -34.41
N GLY A 117 -16.59 25.67 -35.20
CA GLY A 117 -15.50 26.62 -34.92
C GLY A 117 -15.86 27.82 -34.03
N VAL A 118 -17.12 28.27 -34.04
CA VAL A 118 -17.52 29.54 -33.41
C VAL A 118 -18.67 29.38 -32.43
N TRP A 119 -19.74 28.66 -32.80
CA TRP A 119 -20.97 28.63 -32.01
C TRP A 119 -20.98 27.69 -30.81
N ASN A 120 -20.12 26.66 -30.78
CA ASN A 120 -20.13 25.67 -29.70
C ASN A 120 -18.79 25.58 -28.94
N ARG A 121 -18.10 26.72 -28.84
CA ARG A 121 -16.75 26.80 -28.27
C ARG A 121 -16.70 26.42 -26.79
N GLU A 122 -17.70 26.79 -26.00
CA GLU A 122 -17.78 26.37 -24.59
C GLU A 122 -17.96 24.85 -24.47
N LYS A 123 -18.78 24.24 -25.34
CA LYS A 123 -19.03 22.79 -25.29
C LYS A 123 -17.79 21.98 -25.66
N ILE A 124 -16.99 22.47 -26.61
CA ILE A 124 -15.69 21.89 -26.92
C ILE A 124 -14.71 22.04 -25.75
N ARG A 125 -14.71 23.20 -25.08
CA ARG A 125 -13.86 23.43 -23.89
C ARG A 125 -14.23 22.50 -22.74
N THR A 126 -15.51 22.38 -22.43
CA THR A 126 -16.00 21.49 -21.37
C THR A 126 -15.69 20.04 -21.69
N PHE A 127 -15.96 19.60 -22.92
CA PHE A 127 -15.56 18.28 -23.38
C PHE A 127 -14.05 18.03 -23.17
N ARG A 128 -13.21 18.98 -23.56
CA ARG A 128 -11.75 18.89 -23.37
C ARG A 128 -11.40 18.76 -21.89
N THR A 129 -11.96 19.61 -21.04
CA THR A 129 -11.73 19.56 -19.59
C THR A 129 -12.14 18.21 -19.00
N GLN A 130 -13.26 17.62 -19.43
CA GLN A 130 -13.72 16.30 -19.00
C GLN A 130 -12.70 15.20 -19.34
N VAL A 131 -12.24 15.14 -20.59
CA VAL A 131 -11.30 14.10 -21.02
C VAL A 131 -9.93 14.28 -20.34
N GLN A 132 -9.44 15.52 -20.21
CA GLN A 132 -8.18 15.81 -19.52
C GLN A 132 -8.22 15.46 -18.04
N SER A 133 -9.32 15.77 -17.35
CA SER A 133 -9.53 15.40 -15.94
C SER A 133 -9.55 13.88 -15.77
N CYS A 134 -10.32 13.16 -16.61
CA CYS A 134 -10.34 11.70 -16.55
C CYS A 134 -8.96 11.11 -16.81
N GLN A 135 -8.20 11.63 -17.78
CA GLN A 135 -6.84 11.18 -18.07
C GLN A 135 -5.95 11.31 -16.83
N ALA A 136 -5.96 12.46 -16.17
CA ALA A 136 -5.13 12.73 -14.99
C ALA A 136 -5.50 11.83 -13.81
N ILE A 137 -6.80 11.71 -13.49
CA ILE A 137 -7.28 10.88 -12.39
C ILE A 137 -6.90 9.41 -12.60
N VAL A 138 -7.15 8.87 -13.80
CA VAL A 138 -6.80 7.48 -14.13
C VAL A 138 -5.28 7.28 -14.02
N GLN A 139 -4.48 8.19 -14.56
CA GLN A 139 -3.02 8.07 -14.50
C GLN A 139 -2.51 8.11 -13.06
N PHE A 140 -2.95 9.08 -12.25
CA PHE A 140 -2.50 9.22 -10.87
C PHE A 140 -2.92 8.04 -10.01
N ALA A 141 -4.13 7.53 -10.19
CA ALA A 141 -4.61 6.37 -9.44
C ALA A 141 -3.85 5.09 -9.81
N ILE A 142 -3.57 4.86 -11.09
CA ILE A 142 -2.75 3.72 -11.54
C ILE A 142 -1.34 3.83 -10.96
N GLU A 143 -0.67 4.96 -11.13
CA GLU A 143 0.71 5.13 -10.64
C GLU A 143 0.77 5.03 -9.11
N SER A 144 -0.16 5.64 -8.39
CA SER A 144 -0.27 5.55 -6.92
C SER A 144 -0.46 4.09 -6.48
N THR A 145 -1.39 3.37 -7.11
CA THR A 145 -1.66 1.95 -6.81
C THR A 145 -0.44 1.08 -7.13
N GLN A 146 0.21 1.28 -8.28
CA GLN A 146 1.42 0.54 -8.65
C GLN A 146 2.57 0.79 -7.66
N LEU A 147 2.81 2.03 -7.26
CA LEU A 147 3.87 2.36 -6.31
C LEU A 147 3.57 1.80 -4.91
N ARG A 148 2.30 1.81 -4.49
CA ARG A 148 1.89 1.18 -3.22
C ARG A 148 2.03 -0.34 -3.27
N LEU A 149 1.66 -0.98 -4.37
CA LEU A 149 1.88 -2.41 -4.59
C LEU A 149 3.38 -2.77 -4.53
N VAL A 150 4.23 -1.95 -5.14
CA VAL A 150 5.69 -2.12 -5.04
C VAL A 150 6.15 -1.94 -3.59
N GLN A 151 5.63 -0.95 -2.87
CA GLN A 151 5.96 -0.73 -1.46
C GLN A 151 5.58 -1.93 -0.57
N LEU A 152 4.40 -2.49 -0.75
CA LEU A 152 3.95 -3.68 0.00
C LEU A 152 4.84 -4.89 -0.27
N ARG A 153 5.29 -5.06 -1.53
CA ARG A 153 6.25 -6.11 -1.90
C ARG A 153 7.69 -5.80 -1.43
N SER A 154 8.01 -4.53 -1.19
CA SER A 154 9.38 -4.04 -0.97
C SER A 154 9.98 -4.43 0.38
N GLU A 155 9.22 -5.04 1.30
CA GLU A 155 9.75 -5.59 2.56
C GLU A 155 10.87 -6.63 2.33
N TYR A 156 11.09 -7.07 1.08
CA TYR A 156 12.12 -8.00 0.64
C TYR A 156 13.20 -7.40 -0.31
N THR A 157 13.17 -6.10 -0.62
CA THR A 157 13.99 -5.49 -1.69
C THR A 157 15.25 -4.75 -1.21
N MET A 158 16.25 -4.63 -2.08
CA MET A 158 17.57 -4.07 -1.74
C MET A 158 17.53 -2.56 -1.45
N LYS A 159 18.54 -2.03 -0.75
CA LYS A 159 18.65 -0.58 -0.43
C LYS A 159 18.57 0.35 -1.66
N THR A 160 18.94 -0.15 -2.84
CA THR A 160 18.88 0.59 -4.11
C THR A 160 17.43 0.76 -4.59
N ASP A 161 16.63 -0.31 -4.57
CA ASP A 161 15.23 -0.30 -5.02
C ASP A 161 14.38 0.65 -4.15
N ARG A 162 14.67 0.72 -2.85
CA ARG A 162 13.99 1.65 -1.93
C ARG A 162 14.28 3.12 -2.26
N LYS A 163 15.51 3.44 -2.69
CA LYS A 163 15.84 4.81 -3.13
C LYS A 163 15.10 5.17 -4.41
N GLU A 164 15.05 4.24 -5.36
CA GLU A 164 14.31 4.45 -6.61
C GLU A 164 12.81 4.61 -6.36
N LEU A 165 12.22 3.76 -5.51
CA LEU A 165 10.82 3.88 -5.10
C LEU A 165 10.53 5.25 -4.46
N LYS A 166 11.41 5.71 -3.58
CA LYS A 166 11.28 7.04 -2.95
C LYS A 166 11.31 8.18 -3.97
N ILE A 167 12.21 8.10 -4.96
CA ILE A 167 12.29 9.09 -6.04
C ILE A 167 10.97 9.10 -6.82
N ARG A 168 10.47 7.92 -7.23
CA ARG A 168 9.21 7.82 -7.98
C ARG A 168 8.01 8.36 -7.19
N LEU A 169 7.90 8.06 -5.90
CA LEU A 169 6.85 8.60 -5.02
C LEU A 169 6.90 10.13 -4.94
N GLN A 170 8.08 10.72 -4.79
CA GLN A 170 8.24 12.18 -4.77
C GLN A 170 7.94 12.83 -6.12
N THR A 171 8.32 12.17 -7.22
CA THR A 171 7.97 12.62 -8.57
C THR A 171 6.46 12.64 -8.79
N LEU A 172 5.75 11.59 -8.37
CA LEU A 172 4.29 11.52 -8.48
C LEU A 172 3.61 12.57 -7.58
N GLU A 173 4.07 12.75 -6.34
CA GLU A 173 3.52 13.77 -5.44
C GLU A 173 3.62 15.16 -6.06
N LYS A 174 4.77 15.47 -6.66
CA LYS A 174 4.99 16.74 -7.37
C LYS A 174 4.05 16.88 -8.57
N ALA A 175 3.88 15.84 -9.37
CA ALA A 175 2.99 15.87 -10.53
C ALA A 175 1.52 16.12 -10.14
N ILE A 176 1.03 15.48 -9.08
CA ILE A 176 -0.33 15.70 -8.55
C ILE A 176 -0.48 17.14 -8.04
N GLN A 177 0.55 17.67 -7.37
CA GLN A 177 0.53 19.04 -6.86
C GLN A 177 0.50 20.08 -8.00
N GLU A 178 1.32 19.89 -9.04
CA GLU A 178 1.31 20.74 -10.23
C GLU A 178 -0.04 20.71 -10.95
N HIS A 179 -0.64 19.52 -11.08
CA HIS A 179 -1.97 19.37 -11.66
C HIS A 179 -3.05 20.08 -10.83
N THR A 180 -3.01 19.93 -9.50
CA THR A 180 -3.96 20.61 -8.59
C THR A 180 -3.91 22.13 -8.76
N ILE A 181 -2.69 22.70 -8.89
CA ILE A 181 -2.50 24.14 -9.12
C ILE A 181 -3.09 24.55 -10.48
N LEU A 182 -2.88 23.75 -11.52
CA LEU A 182 -3.43 24.01 -12.85
C LEU A 182 -4.97 23.99 -12.84
N VAL A 183 -5.58 23.00 -12.21
CA VAL A 183 -7.04 22.83 -12.11
C VAL A 183 -7.66 23.99 -11.32
N GLN A 184 -7.04 24.40 -10.22
CA GLN A 184 -7.47 25.59 -9.47
C GLN A 184 -7.45 26.87 -10.32
N LYS A 185 -6.40 27.04 -11.14
CA LYS A 185 -6.32 28.16 -12.06
C LYS A 185 -7.44 28.12 -13.10
N GLN A 186 -7.69 26.96 -13.70
CA GLN A 186 -8.77 26.77 -14.68
C GLN A 186 -10.16 27.01 -14.06
N HIS A 187 -10.37 26.59 -12.82
CA HIS A 187 -11.62 26.82 -12.09
C HIS A 187 -11.88 28.31 -11.88
N LYS A 188 -10.86 29.05 -11.44
CA LYS A 188 -10.93 30.51 -11.32
C LYS A 188 -11.23 31.19 -12.66
N GLU A 189 -10.54 30.80 -13.73
CA GLU A 189 -10.77 31.34 -15.08
C GLU A 189 -12.18 31.02 -15.62
N ALA A 190 -12.75 29.86 -15.27
CA ALA A 190 -14.13 29.51 -15.59
C ALA A 190 -15.13 30.39 -14.83
N LEU A 191 -14.89 30.63 -13.55
CA LEU A 191 -15.72 31.51 -12.73
C LEU A 191 -15.75 32.94 -13.27
N GLU A 192 -14.58 33.51 -13.60
CA GLU A 192 -14.46 34.84 -14.21
C GLU A 192 -15.12 34.92 -15.60
N ARG A 193 -15.07 33.84 -16.39
CA ARG A 193 -15.81 33.75 -17.67
C ARG A 193 -17.32 33.76 -17.44
N ARG A 194 -17.80 33.02 -16.45
CA ARG A 194 -19.23 33.00 -16.10
C ARG A 194 -19.73 34.38 -15.71
N GLU A 195 -18.96 35.11 -14.89
CA GLU A 195 -19.31 36.48 -14.48
C GLU A 195 -19.37 37.44 -15.69
N ARG A 196 -18.42 37.34 -16.63
CA ARG A 196 -18.46 38.12 -17.88
C ARG A 196 -19.71 37.84 -18.70
N LEU A 197 -20.02 36.55 -18.91
CA LEU A 197 -21.23 36.14 -19.62
C LEU A 197 -22.51 36.56 -18.90
N GLN A 198 -22.49 36.82 -17.59
CA GLN A 198 -23.64 37.34 -16.85
C GLN A 198 -23.78 38.87 -16.92
N GLN A 199 -22.70 39.59 -17.23
CA GLN A 199 -22.66 41.06 -17.28
C GLN A 199 -22.83 41.66 -18.68
N GLU A 200 -22.78 40.85 -19.74
CA GLU A 200 -23.03 41.31 -21.12
C GLU A 200 -24.46 41.91 -21.26
N PRO A 201 -24.62 43.07 -21.93
CA PRO A 201 -25.93 43.66 -22.17
C PRO A 201 -26.78 42.75 -23.08
N GLU A 202 -28.09 42.73 -22.86
CA GLU A 202 -29.04 42.05 -23.77
C GLU A 202 -29.18 42.89 -25.04
N ASP A 203 -28.48 42.51 -26.11
CA ASP A 203 -28.67 43.09 -27.44
C ASP A 203 -29.92 42.49 -28.11
N GLU A 204 -30.74 43.32 -28.78
CA GLU A 204 -32.03 42.93 -29.38
C GLU A 204 -31.92 41.88 -30.53
N ASP A 205 -30.71 41.66 -31.06
CA ASP A 205 -30.43 40.79 -32.21
C ASP A 205 -29.67 39.48 -31.84
N ASP A 206 -29.26 39.31 -30.57
CA ASP A 206 -28.56 38.10 -30.10
C ASP A 206 -29.53 37.16 -29.37
N ASP A 207 -29.59 35.91 -29.82
CA ASP A 207 -30.51 34.89 -29.29
C ASP A 207 -30.11 34.57 -27.84
N GLY A 208 -30.82 35.16 -26.86
CA GLY A 208 -30.58 34.94 -25.43
C GLY A 208 -30.54 33.45 -25.02
N ALA A 209 -31.09 32.55 -25.85
CA ALA A 209 -30.93 31.11 -25.71
C ALA A 209 -29.46 30.64 -25.83
N GLN A 210 -28.68 31.24 -26.71
CA GLN A 210 -27.29 30.86 -26.98
C GLN A 210 -26.35 31.28 -25.85
N ARG A 211 -26.58 32.46 -25.26
CA ARG A 211 -25.94 32.92 -24.03
C ARG A 211 -26.28 32.03 -22.83
N THR A 212 -27.56 31.65 -22.69
CA THR A 212 -28.02 30.74 -21.63
C THR A 212 -27.34 29.37 -21.73
N LEU A 213 -27.19 28.83 -22.95
CA LEU A 213 -26.48 27.58 -23.20
C LEU A 213 -24.99 27.69 -22.85
N ALA A 214 -24.32 28.80 -23.19
CA ALA A 214 -22.92 29.02 -22.84
C ALA A 214 -22.70 29.08 -21.32
N ILE A 215 -23.58 29.76 -20.58
CA ILE A 215 -23.53 29.80 -19.10
C ILE A 215 -23.66 28.40 -18.51
N LYS A 216 -24.64 27.62 -18.98
CA LYS A 216 -24.86 26.24 -18.51
C LYS A 216 -23.63 25.36 -18.75
N GLU A 217 -22.95 25.55 -19.88
CA GLU A 217 -21.76 24.80 -20.25
C GLU A 217 -20.55 25.17 -19.38
N VAL A 218 -20.40 26.45 -19.02
CA VAL A 218 -19.37 26.91 -18.08
C VAL A 218 -19.65 26.41 -16.66
N GLU A 219 -20.93 26.36 -16.23
CA GLU A 219 -21.30 25.77 -14.94
C GLU A 219 -20.94 24.28 -14.86
N GLU A 220 -21.22 23.53 -15.94
CA GLU A 220 -20.78 22.14 -16.04
C GLU A 220 -19.25 22.04 -15.98
N GLN A 221 -18.53 22.89 -16.72
CA GLN A 221 -17.06 22.97 -16.64
C GLN A 221 -16.56 23.18 -15.21
N THR A 222 -17.23 24.03 -14.44
CA THR A 222 -16.83 24.37 -13.07
C THR A 222 -17.02 23.18 -12.12
N ARG A 223 -18.15 22.47 -12.22
CA ARG A 223 -18.44 21.25 -11.45
C ARG A 223 -17.42 20.14 -11.71
N LEU A 224 -16.98 20.01 -12.96
CA LEU A 224 -15.98 19.02 -13.34
C LEU A 224 -14.63 19.30 -12.72
N LEU A 225 -14.20 20.56 -12.71
CA LEU A 225 -12.94 20.98 -12.10
C LEU A 225 -12.96 20.78 -10.57
N GLU A 226 -14.11 20.96 -9.92
CA GLU A 226 -14.30 20.65 -8.48
C GLU A 226 -14.21 19.15 -8.20
N SER A 227 -14.84 18.33 -9.06
CA SER A 227 -14.74 16.87 -8.97
C SER A 227 -13.30 16.40 -9.16
N ASP A 228 -12.57 16.98 -10.12
CA ASP A 228 -11.16 16.68 -10.35
C ASP A 228 -10.31 17.01 -9.13
N GLN A 229 -10.48 18.20 -8.57
CA GLN A 229 -9.75 18.64 -7.40
C GLN A 229 -10.00 17.72 -6.19
N THR A 230 -11.23 17.22 -6.06
CA THR A 230 -11.59 16.25 -5.03
C THR A 230 -10.88 14.92 -5.25
N ALA A 231 -10.95 14.35 -6.46
CA ALA A 231 -10.30 13.08 -6.80
C ALA A 231 -8.77 13.15 -6.64
N SER A 232 -8.14 14.19 -7.21
CA SER A 232 -6.71 14.47 -7.07
C SER A 232 -6.30 14.65 -5.60
N GLY A 233 -7.15 15.27 -4.78
CA GLY A 233 -6.95 15.41 -3.33
C GLY A 233 -6.96 14.06 -2.61
N VAL A 234 -7.88 13.16 -2.97
CA VAL A 234 -7.91 11.80 -2.43
C VAL A 234 -6.66 11.02 -2.82
N VAL A 235 -6.25 11.05 -4.09
CA VAL A 235 -5.02 10.36 -4.54
C VAL A 235 -3.79 10.92 -3.82
N SER A 236 -3.70 12.24 -3.65
CA SER A 236 -2.64 12.89 -2.87
C SER A 236 -2.62 12.40 -1.42
N SER A 237 -3.79 12.26 -0.78
CA SER A 237 -3.88 11.76 0.59
C SER A 237 -3.41 10.30 0.72
N GLN A 238 -3.80 9.43 -0.21
CA GLN A 238 -3.35 8.03 -0.26
C GLN A 238 -1.85 7.91 -0.57
N LEU A 239 -1.32 8.79 -1.43
CA LEU A 239 0.11 8.83 -1.71
C LEU A 239 0.89 9.27 -0.47
N ARG A 240 0.38 10.25 0.28
CA ARG A 240 0.99 10.70 1.54
C ARG A 240 0.97 9.62 2.61
N THR A 241 -0.08 8.81 2.73
CA THR A 241 -0.07 7.67 3.66
C THR A 241 0.97 6.63 3.24
N THR A 242 1.14 6.41 1.93
CA THR A 242 2.17 5.53 1.36
C THR A 242 3.59 6.05 1.70
N ILE A 243 3.82 7.36 1.50
CA ILE A 243 5.07 8.04 1.88
C ILE A 243 5.29 8.03 3.40
N GLN A 244 4.25 8.24 4.21
CA GLN A 244 4.35 8.18 5.67
C GLN A 244 4.59 6.77 6.19
N GLY A 245 4.10 5.73 5.49
CA GLY A 245 4.46 4.34 5.71
C GLY A 245 5.96 4.04 5.48
N GLN A 246 6.69 4.91 4.78
CA GLN A 246 8.16 4.88 4.74
C GLN A 246 8.82 5.58 5.94
N HIS A 247 8.09 6.49 6.59
CA HIS A 247 8.55 7.29 7.73
C HIS A 247 8.20 6.68 9.10
N SER A 248 7.18 5.83 9.21
CA SER A 248 7.01 4.93 10.35
C SER A 248 8.05 3.79 10.22
N GLY A 249 9.12 3.93 10.99
CA GLY A 249 10.25 3.01 11.00
C GLY A 249 9.90 1.61 11.51
N ASN A 250 9.37 0.75 10.64
CA ASN A 250 9.20 -0.67 10.92
C ASN A 250 10.18 -1.54 10.13
N THR A 251 11.30 -0.97 9.67
CA THR A 251 12.38 -1.77 9.09
C THR A 251 13.22 -2.35 10.23
N TYR A 252 12.80 -3.50 10.78
CA TYR A 252 13.74 -4.38 11.47
C TYR A 252 14.68 -4.96 10.40
N SER A 253 15.76 -4.22 10.12
CA SER A 253 16.68 -4.39 8.99
C SER A 253 17.52 -5.68 8.97
N ALA A 254 17.21 -6.66 9.81
CA ALA A 254 17.95 -7.91 9.91
C ALA A 254 17.02 -9.10 10.09
N THR A 255 16.17 -9.31 9.08
CA THR A 255 15.41 -10.55 8.90
C THR A 255 16.17 -11.48 7.97
N PHE A 256 16.44 -12.70 8.40
CA PHE A 256 17.05 -13.77 7.61
C PHE A 256 15.98 -14.79 7.25
N THR A 257 15.95 -15.22 6.00
CA THR A 257 15.02 -16.26 5.52
C THR A 257 15.81 -17.48 5.06
N GLY A 258 15.20 -18.66 5.20
CA GLY A 258 15.81 -19.92 4.80
C GLY A 258 14.87 -21.10 4.96
N GLU A 259 15.43 -22.29 4.84
CA GLU A 259 14.70 -23.55 4.98
C GLU A 259 15.44 -24.46 5.96
N MET A 260 14.69 -25.13 6.84
CA MET A 260 15.19 -26.18 7.73
C MET A 260 14.30 -27.40 7.57
N GLY A 261 14.86 -28.48 7.02
CA GLY A 261 14.08 -29.67 6.66
C GLY A 261 13.02 -29.33 5.62
N LYS A 262 11.74 -29.49 5.97
CA LYS A 262 10.58 -29.14 5.11
C LYS A 262 9.90 -27.82 5.52
N HIS A 263 10.53 -27.04 6.39
CA HIS A 263 9.96 -25.84 6.97
C HIS A 263 10.68 -24.59 6.46
N ASN A 264 9.89 -23.63 5.98
CA ASN A 264 10.38 -22.27 5.74
C ASN A 264 10.61 -21.59 7.09
N VAL A 265 11.78 -20.98 7.26
CA VAL A 265 12.21 -20.35 8.51
C VAL A 265 12.52 -18.88 8.26
N VAL A 266 12.07 -18.04 9.18
CA VAL A 266 12.39 -16.62 9.24
C VAL A 266 12.96 -16.32 10.62
N ILE A 267 14.13 -15.69 10.67
CA ILE A 267 14.82 -15.29 11.90
C ILE A 267 14.93 -13.78 11.91
N THR A 268 14.54 -13.15 13.00
CA THR A 268 14.71 -11.71 13.23
C THR A 268 15.41 -11.44 14.54
N GLN A 269 16.00 -10.26 14.68
CA GLN A 269 16.63 -9.81 15.92
C GLN A 269 16.06 -8.46 16.35
N LEU A 270 16.05 -8.22 17.66
CA LEU A 270 15.77 -6.89 18.19
C LEU A 270 16.80 -5.87 17.66
N PRO A 271 16.42 -4.61 17.44
CA PRO A 271 17.36 -3.55 17.14
C PRO A 271 18.48 -3.51 18.18
N LYS A 272 19.69 -3.23 17.71
CA LYS A 272 20.85 -3.16 18.59
C LYS A 272 20.62 -2.12 19.68
N GLY A 273 20.69 -2.55 20.94
CA GLY A 273 20.47 -1.70 22.12
C GLY A 273 19.05 -1.79 22.70
N GLU A 274 18.13 -2.45 22.02
CA GLU A 274 16.81 -2.75 22.56
C GLU A 274 16.78 -4.11 23.26
N TYR A 275 16.00 -4.20 24.34
CA TYR A 275 15.75 -5.44 25.08
C TYR A 275 14.36 -5.36 25.74
N GLY A 276 13.86 -6.50 26.20
CA GLY A 276 12.62 -6.59 26.97
C GLY A 276 11.39 -6.94 26.16
N ILE A 277 10.29 -7.16 26.88
CA ILE A 277 9.04 -7.75 26.37
C ILE A 277 8.38 -6.87 25.32
N ALA A 278 8.33 -5.54 25.53
CA ALA A 278 7.66 -4.62 24.61
C ALA A 278 8.32 -4.54 23.22
N ALA A 279 9.66 -4.53 23.19
CA ALA A 279 10.42 -4.56 21.95
C ALA A 279 10.22 -5.91 21.22
N ALA A 280 10.30 -7.03 21.95
CA ALA A 280 10.05 -8.37 21.41
C ALA A 280 8.63 -8.54 20.86
N ALA A 281 7.62 -8.05 21.58
CA ALA A 281 6.23 -8.10 21.13
C ALA A 281 6.01 -7.25 19.86
N SER A 282 6.66 -6.09 19.76
CA SER A 282 6.59 -5.24 18.56
C SER A 282 7.22 -5.92 17.36
N VAL A 283 8.40 -6.52 17.53
CA VAL A 283 9.06 -7.32 16.48
C VAL A 283 8.21 -8.52 16.07
N ALA A 284 7.65 -9.26 17.02
CA ALA A 284 6.82 -10.43 16.73
C ALA A 284 5.54 -10.05 15.97
N ARG A 285 4.87 -8.97 16.37
CA ARG A 285 3.71 -8.44 15.66
C ARG A 285 4.05 -8.08 14.21
N ASP A 286 5.17 -7.39 14.01
CA ASP A 286 5.61 -6.97 12.69
C ASP A 286 6.01 -8.19 11.83
N LEU A 287 6.66 -9.20 12.42
CA LEU A 287 7.01 -10.46 11.75
C LEU A 287 5.77 -11.21 11.25
N VAL A 288 4.75 -11.37 12.10
CA VAL A 288 3.50 -12.07 11.72
C VAL A 288 2.73 -11.28 10.64
N ARG A 289 2.81 -9.95 10.68
CA ARG A 289 2.22 -9.09 9.64
C ARG A 289 2.93 -9.25 8.30
N THR A 290 4.26 -9.26 8.29
CA THR A 290 5.08 -9.38 7.07
C THR A 290 5.03 -10.79 6.46
N PHE A 291 4.92 -11.82 7.31
CA PHE A 291 4.94 -13.23 6.89
C PHE A 291 3.64 -13.93 7.31
N PRO A 292 2.56 -13.80 6.52
CA PRO A 292 1.23 -14.31 6.90
C PRO A 292 1.17 -15.84 7.00
N ASN A 293 2.14 -16.55 6.43
CA ASN A 293 2.24 -18.01 6.49
C ASN A 293 2.98 -18.52 7.75
N ILE A 294 3.38 -17.65 8.67
CA ILE A 294 3.96 -18.07 9.95
C ILE A 294 2.88 -18.79 10.77
N ARG A 295 3.16 -20.05 11.12
CA ARG A 295 2.27 -20.89 11.94
C ARG A 295 2.77 -21.06 13.37
N ILE A 296 4.07 -20.90 13.58
CA ILE A 296 4.75 -21.16 14.83
C ILE A 296 5.81 -20.06 15.02
N GLY A 297 5.83 -19.44 16.20
CA GLY A 297 6.88 -18.51 16.62
C GLY A 297 7.71 -19.14 17.73
N LEU A 298 9.04 -19.04 17.61
CA LEU A 298 9.98 -19.45 18.66
C LEU A 298 10.72 -18.21 19.17
N MET A 299 10.63 -17.94 20.47
CA MET A 299 11.41 -16.89 21.12
C MET A 299 12.69 -17.48 21.68
N VAL A 300 13.83 -17.04 21.15
CA VAL A 300 15.16 -17.48 21.58
C VAL A 300 15.88 -16.31 22.21
N GLY A 301 16.41 -16.50 23.41
CA GLY A 301 17.13 -15.47 24.16
C GLY A 301 18.15 -16.08 25.11
N ILE A 302 18.97 -15.21 25.67
CA ILE A 302 19.90 -15.57 26.75
C ILE A 302 19.26 -15.24 28.10
N GLY A 303 19.45 -16.12 29.08
CA GLY A 303 18.95 -15.95 30.44
C GLY A 303 20.04 -16.20 31.48
N ALA A 304 19.77 -15.76 32.71
CA ALA A 304 20.55 -16.16 33.87
C ALA A 304 20.02 -17.49 34.44
N GLY A 305 20.91 -18.31 34.98
CA GLY A 305 20.55 -19.58 35.64
C GLY A 305 20.61 -19.46 37.16
N ALA A 306 19.66 -20.10 37.86
CA ALA A 306 19.63 -20.23 39.31
C ALA A 306 19.84 -21.71 39.69
N PRO A 307 21.09 -22.19 39.80
CA PRO A 307 21.37 -23.58 40.09
C PRO A 307 20.88 -23.98 41.47
N SER A 308 20.45 -25.24 41.63
CA SER A 308 20.03 -25.82 42.90
C SER A 308 20.57 -27.25 43.04
N LYS A 309 20.52 -27.82 44.25
CA LYS A 309 20.93 -29.22 44.47
C LYS A 309 20.13 -30.22 43.61
N LYS A 310 18.91 -29.86 43.18
CA LYS A 310 18.05 -30.69 42.35
C LYS A 310 18.20 -30.43 40.85
N HIS A 311 18.71 -29.25 40.47
CA HIS A 311 18.84 -28.81 39.09
C HIS A 311 20.20 -28.14 38.91
N ASP A 312 21.14 -28.88 38.34
CA ASP A 312 22.50 -28.42 38.05
C ASP A 312 22.52 -27.61 36.74
N ILE A 313 22.00 -26.37 36.81
CA ILE A 313 21.99 -25.44 35.67
C ILE A 313 23.38 -24.83 35.53
N ARG A 314 23.95 -24.88 34.33
CA ARG A 314 25.29 -24.39 34.01
C ARG A 314 25.29 -23.42 32.83
N LEU A 315 26.38 -22.64 32.71
CA LEU A 315 26.57 -21.76 31.56
C LEU A 315 26.74 -22.59 30.28
N GLY A 316 25.97 -22.21 29.25
CA GLY A 316 25.91 -22.93 27.98
C GLY A 316 24.74 -23.91 27.88
N ASP A 317 24.03 -24.19 28.98
CA ASP A 317 22.83 -25.02 28.94
C ASP A 317 21.72 -24.33 28.12
N VAL A 318 21.05 -25.12 27.30
CA VAL A 318 19.87 -24.70 26.55
C VAL A 318 18.64 -25.20 27.28
N VAL A 319 17.80 -24.27 27.74
CA VAL A 319 16.56 -24.59 28.45
C VAL A 319 15.38 -24.40 27.51
N VAL A 320 14.51 -25.40 27.46
CA VAL A 320 13.26 -25.35 26.69
C VAL A 320 12.08 -25.28 27.65
N SER A 321 11.21 -24.29 27.47
CA SER A 321 10.02 -24.11 28.31
C SER A 321 9.02 -25.25 28.06
N ALA A 322 8.77 -26.08 29.08
CA ALA A 322 7.81 -27.17 29.04
C ALA A 322 6.57 -26.87 29.92
N PRO A 323 5.34 -27.05 29.40
CA PRO A 323 4.13 -26.88 30.21
C PRO A 323 4.02 -27.97 31.28
N HIS A 324 3.57 -27.60 32.48
CA HIS A 324 3.38 -28.51 33.60
C HIS A 324 2.07 -28.21 34.35
N ASN A 325 1.35 -29.25 34.79
CA ASN A 325 0.07 -29.16 35.53
C ASN A 325 -0.97 -28.22 34.90
N GLY A 326 -1.13 -28.27 33.58
CA GLY A 326 -2.12 -27.43 32.88
C GLY A 326 -1.72 -25.96 32.72
N LYS A 327 -0.54 -25.54 33.19
CA LYS A 327 0.00 -24.18 33.02
C LYS A 327 1.08 -24.15 31.93
N GLY A 328 1.28 -22.99 31.31
CA GLY A 328 2.41 -22.76 30.39
C GLY A 328 3.76 -22.98 31.08
N GLY A 329 4.83 -23.19 30.30
CA GLY A 329 6.19 -23.43 30.82
C GLY A 329 6.95 -22.17 31.24
N LEU A 330 6.32 -21.01 31.16
CA LEU A 330 6.87 -19.70 31.52
C LEU A 330 6.00 -19.07 32.61
N ILE A 331 6.64 -18.65 33.70
CA ILE A 331 6.00 -17.95 34.80
C ILE A 331 6.49 -16.50 34.78
N GLN A 332 5.58 -15.56 34.58
CA GLN A 332 5.89 -14.13 34.60
C GLN A 332 5.83 -13.63 36.06
N TYR A 333 7.00 -13.38 36.66
CA TYR A 333 7.12 -13.11 38.10
C TYR A 333 6.54 -11.74 38.53
N ASP A 334 6.42 -10.79 37.60
CA ASP A 334 5.78 -9.48 37.78
C ASP A 334 4.26 -9.50 37.62
N TRP A 335 3.67 -10.65 37.22
CA TRP A 335 2.23 -10.85 37.14
C TRP A 335 1.67 -11.45 38.44
N GLY A 336 1.69 -10.65 39.50
CA GLY A 336 0.93 -10.99 40.69
C GLY A 336 0.65 -9.81 41.58
N LYS A 337 -0.19 -10.07 42.59
CA LYS A 337 -0.56 -9.10 43.60
C LYS A 337 -0.02 -9.57 44.94
N THR A 338 0.69 -8.68 45.62
CA THR A 338 1.00 -8.84 47.04
C THR A 338 -0.20 -8.32 47.81
N ILE A 339 -0.92 -9.21 48.46
CA ILE A 339 -2.01 -8.86 49.37
C ILE A 339 -1.42 -8.86 50.78
N GLN A 340 -1.73 -7.84 51.57
CA GLN A 340 -1.22 -7.73 52.94
C GLN A 340 -1.55 -9.00 53.74
N ASP A 341 -0.53 -9.55 54.42
CA ASP A 341 -0.59 -10.80 55.19
C ASP A 341 -0.98 -12.06 54.40
N GLN A 342 -0.82 -12.06 53.08
CA GLN A 342 -1.03 -13.23 52.22
C GLN A 342 0.19 -13.54 51.34
N GLU A 343 0.28 -14.78 50.88
CA GLU A 343 1.27 -15.18 49.87
C GLU A 343 1.05 -14.45 48.54
N PHE A 344 2.12 -14.27 47.77
CA PHE A 344 2.07 -13.69 46.44
C PHE A 344 1.10 -14.46 45.55
N GLN A 345 0.07 -13.78 45.05
CA GLN A 345 -0.90 -14.40 44.16
C GLN A 345 -0.57 -14.10 42.70
N THR A 346 -0.20 -15.12 41.93
CA THR A 346 -0.05 -15.01 40.48
C THR A 346 -1.40 -14.69 39.83
N THR A 347 -1.49 -13.59 39.09
CA THR A 347 -2.76 -13.10 38.51
C THR A 347 -2.98 -13.51 37.05
N GLY A 348 -2.02 -14.23 36.44
CA GLY A 348 -2.13 -14.68 35.05
C GLY A 348 -1.10 -15.76 34.72
N PHE A 349 -1.31 -16.45 33.61
CA PHE A 349 -0.35 -17.41 33.04
C PHE A 349 -0.33 -17.26 31.52
N LEU A 350 0.80 -17.61 30.90
CA LEU A 350 0.91 -17.66 29.45
C LEU A 350 0.23 -18.91 28.90
N ASP A 351 -0.33 -18.79 27.70
CA ASP A 351 -0.93 -19.91 26.98
C ASP A 351 0.07 -21.06 26.78
N GLN A 352 -0.48 -22.26 26.65
CA GLN A 352 0.32 -23.44 26.33
C GLN A 352 0.70 -23.45 24.85
N PRO A 353 1.90 -23.97 24.51
CA PRO A 353 2.23 -24.26 23.12
C PRO A 353 1.21 -25.23 22.49
N PRO A 354 0.94 -25.10 21.17
CA PRO A 354 0.09 -26.04 20.44
C PRO A 354 0.50 -27.50 20.66
N SER A 355 -0.46 -28.42 20.60
CA SER A 355 -0.23 -29.86 20.83
C SER A 355 0.87 -30.44 19.95
N LEU A 356 0.99 -29.97 18.70
CA LEU A 356 2.05 -30.37 17.78
C LEU A 356 3.46 -30.11 18.36
N LEU A 357 3.68 -28.94 18.97
CA LEU A 357 4.98 -28.62 19.57
C LEU A 357 5.22 -29.43 20.84
N ARG A 358 4.17 -29.67 21.63
CA ARG A 358 4.28 -30.49 22.84
C ARG A 358 4.63 -31.94 22.53
N ALA A 359 4.10 -32.49 21.43
CA ALA A 359 4.47 -33.81 20.95
C ALA A 359 5.95 -33.84 20.51
N ALA A 360 6.36 -32.88 19.67
CA ALA A 360 7.76 -32.77 19.24
C ALA A 360 8.74 -32.57 20.41
N MET A 361 8.33 -31.87 21.48
CA MET A 361 9.14 -31.77 22.70
C MET A 361 9.35 -33.14 23.37
N GLY A 362 8.32 -33.97 23.44
CA GLY A 362 8.44 -35.33 24.00
C GLY A 362 9.37 -36.22 23.16
N ASP A 363 9.33 -36.08 21.84
CA ASP A 363 10.27 -36.80 20.95
C ASP A 363 11.72 -36.36 21.19
N ILE A 364 11.97 -35.04 21.31
CA ILE A 364 13.29 -34.48 21.59
C ILE A 364 13.80 -34.90 22.97
N GLU A 365 12.92 -34.93 23.98
CA GLU A 365 13.26 -35.36 25.34
C GLU A 365 13.68 -36.84 25.36
N ALA A 366 12.94 -37.70 24.66
CA ALA A 366 13.28 -39.12 24.54
C ALA A 366 14.61 -39.34 23.79
N GLU A 367 14.85 -38.62 22.69
CA GLU A 367 16.12 -38.70 21.95
C GLU A 367 17.29 -38.22 22.81
N TYR A 368 17.10 -37.15 23.58
CA TYR A 368 18.11 -36.65 24.51
C TYR A 368 18.44 -37.66 25.62
N GLU A 369 17.44 -38.34 26.18
CA GLU A 369 17.66 -39.37 27.20
C GLU A 369 18.42 -40.59 26.66
N LEU A 370 18.19 -40.96 25.40
CA LEU A 370 18.84 -42.10 24.75
C LEU A 370 20.27 -41.79 24.31
N ASP A 371 20.43 -40.70 23.56
CA ASP A 371 21.64 -40.43 22.77
C ASP A 371 22.36 -39.13 23.19
N GLY A 372 21.76 -38.31 24.06
CA GLY A 372 22.29 -37.02 24.46
C GLY A 372 22.17 -35.95 23.38
N HIS A 373 23.14 -35.03 23.28
CA HIS A 373 23.10 -33.93 22.32
C HIS A 373 24.46 -33.66 21.66
N GLN A 374 24.45 -33.16 20.43
CA GLN A 374 25.66 -32.81 19.66
C GLN A 374 26.00 -31.30 19.67
N LEU A 375 25.40 -30.53 20.57
CA LEU A 375 25.56 -29.06 20.62
C LEU A 375 27.04 -28.62 20.69
N GLU A 376 27.83 -29.22 21.59
CA GLU A 376 29.24 -28.85 21.79
C GLU A 376 30.07 -29.09 20.52
N GLU A 377 29.89 -30.23 19.87
CA GLU A 377 30.57 -30.61 18.63
C GLU A 377 30.21 -29.65 17.48
N ASN A 378 28.93 -29.32 17.36
CA ASN A 378 28.42 -28.39 16.36
C ASN A 378 28.96 -26.97 16.58
N ILE A 379 28.99 -26.50 17.83
CA ILE A 379 29.56 -25.19 18.19
C ILE A 379 31.04 -25.16 17.85
N ASN A 380 31.81 -26.17 18.27
CA ASN A 380 33.25 -26.23 18.01
C ASN A 380 33.56 -26.25 16.50
N THR A 381 32.81 -27.02 15.73
CA THR A 381 32.91 -27.04 14.26
C THR A 381 32.73 -25.64 13.64
N VAL A 382 31.79 -24.84 14.14
CA VAL A 382 31.56 -23.47 13.66
C VAL A 382 32.69 -22.53 14.09
N LEU A 383 33.14 -22.62 15.35
CA LEU A 383 34.19 -21.77 15.89
C LEU A 383 35.55 -22.00 15.24
N GLU A 384 35.86 -23.24 14.86
CA GLU A 384 37.07 -23.58 14.11
C GLU A 384 37.07 -22.95 12.71
N LYS A 385 35.94 -23.02 12.02
CA LYS A 385 35.77 -22.42 10.68
C LYS A 385 35.75 -20.88 10.72
N ARG A 386 35.49 -20.26 11.88
CA ARG A 386 35.30 -18.81 12.01
C ARG A 386 36.14 -18.22 13.15
N PRO A 387 37.45 -17.98 12.95
CA PRO A 387 38.37 -17.53 14.00
C PRO A 387 37.97 -16.23 14.71
N ARG A 388 37.32 -15.29 13.99
CA ARG A 388 36.80 -14.05 14.57
C ARG A 388 35.68 -14.30 15.60
N LEU A 389 34.83 -15.31 15.36
CA LEU A 389 33.79 -15.69 16.31
C LEU A 389 34.41 -16.38 17.52
N ARG A 390 35.38 -17.27 17.31
CA ARG A 390 36.09 -17.96 18.40
C ARG A 390 36.69 -16.99 19.42
N LYS A 391 37.27 -15.86 18.97
CA LYS A 391 37.83 -14.85 19.89
C LYS A 391 36.78 -14.24 20.83
N LYS A 392 35.51 -14.16 20.40
CA LYS A 392 34.44 -13.46 21.14
C LYS A 392 33.44 -14.39 21.83
N TYR A 393 33.22 -15.59 21.28
CA TYR A 393 32.12 -16.48 21.65
C TYR A 393 32.58 -17.87 22.10
N LYS A 394 33.88 -18.11 22.28
CA LYS A 394 34.35 -19.35 22.91
C LYS A 394 33.86 -19.40 24.37
N ARG A 395 33.48 -20.60 24.82
CA ARG A 395 33.21 -20.88 26.23
C ARG A 395 34.38 -20.47 27.14
N PRO A 396 34.11 -19.82 28.30
CA PRO A 396 35.12 -19.57 29.34
C PRO A 396 35.78 -20.86 29.84
N ASP A 397 36.94 -20.74 30.47
CA ASP A 397 37.56 -21.89 31.15
C ASP A 397 36.72 -22.32 32.35
N PHE A 398 36.67 -23.62 32.63
CA PHE A 398 35.88 -24.20 33.72
C PHE A 398 36.17 -23.54 35.08
N CYS A 399 37.42 -23.15 35.35
CA CYS A 399 37.78 -22.51 36.61
C CYS A 399 37.16 -21.10 36.77
N SER A 400 36.83 -20.46 35.65
CA SER A 400 36.23 -19.12 35.56
C SER A 400 34.73 -19.13 35.26
N ASP A 401 34.16 -20.30 34.97
CA ASP A 401 32.77 -20.50 34.52
C ASP A 401 31.82 -20.61 35.73
N ARG A 402 31.64 -19.51 36.47
CA ARG A 402 30.80 -19.47 37.68
C ARG A 402 29.51 -18.69 37.43
N LEU A 403 28.37 -19.36 37.61
CA LEU A 403 27.08 -18.69 37.77
C LEU A 403 27.05 -17.95 39.12
N VAL A 404 26.49 -16.74 39.14
CA VAL A 404 26.35 -15.96 40.38
C VAL A 404 25.44 -16.72 41.34
N VAL A 405 25.97 -17.14 42.49
CA VAL A 405 25.16 -17.67 43.59
C VAL A 405 24.46 -16.47 44.21
N VAL A 406 23.18 -16.28 43.91
CA VAL A 406 22.36 -15.26 44.56
C VAL A 406 22.15 -15.70 46.00
N VAL A 407 22.93 -15.13 46.92
CA VAL A 407 22.55 -15.10 48.34
C VAL A 407 21.43 -14.06 48.43
N VAL A 408 20.18 -14.52 48.46
CA VAL A 408 19.05 -13.65 48.76
C VAL A 408 19.19 -13.23 50.22
N VAL A 409 19.77 -12.06 50.46
CA VAL A 409 19.66 -11.38 51.76
C VAL A 409 18.25 -10.82 51.81
N VAL A 410 17.37 -11.51 52.52
CA VAL A 410 16.07 -10.95 52.90
C VAL A 410 16.34 -9.98 54.05
N ASP A 411 16.62 -8.72 53.73
CA ASP A 411 16.52 -7.65 54.73
C ASP A 411 15.04 -7.49 55.08
N LEU A 412 14.62 -8.17 56.15
CA LEU A 412 13.38 -7.89 56.84
C LEU A 412 13.50 -6.51 57.51
N ILE A 413 13.20 -5.46 56.74
CA ILE A 413 12.89 -4.16 57.34
C ILE A 413 11.51 -4.31 58.00
N TYR A 414 11.52 -4.57 59.31
CA TYR A 414 10.35 -4.35 60.15
C TYR A 414 10.09 -2.84 60.31
N PRO A 415 8.83 -2.40 60.36
CA PRO A 415 8.49 -0.99 60.37
C PRO A 415 8.57 -0.40 61.80
N LEU A 416 9.05 0.82 61.88
CA LEU A 416 8.41 1.90 62.64
C LEU A 416 8.42 3.17 61.79
#